data_AF-A0A482ZDI6-F1
#
_entry.id   AF-A0A482ZDI6-F1
#
_cell.length_a   1.000
_cell.length_b   1.000
_cell.length_c   1.000
_cell.angle_alpha   90.00
_cell.angle_beta   90.00
_cell.angle_gamma   90.00
#
_symmetry.space_group_name_H-M   'P 1'
#
loop_
_entity.id
_entity.type
_entity.pdbx_description
1 polymer ?
#
loop_
_entity_poly.entity_id
_entity_poly.type
_entity_poly.pdbx_seq_one_letter_code
_entity_poly.pdbx_strand_id
1 'polypeptide(L)'
;MKLEFDITPQEFKIVEEILSSHLTDNCQTWVFGSRVKNKALHNSDLDLALECKGNISTNIIRQIKTALEQSKLPYRVDVLDINAVEPYFQKIINQKKVRFPFEVKSKVPSLRFAEFNQSLVTDILLNLTDVLRCGIAATPKYVDDGIAFLSSQNVTTDGKMSMDKYNFISEDYYKKISKNAKLLKGDILYSRVGAGYGNAAIFPFEGEYGVYVSLTHIRTSKKLDNTFLKFTLNSPIGKIQAKKGVFQGGGVPNLNVKVVEKFKINFPTKLEQQKIAAFLTAVNNKIEQLSKKQGLLGEYKKGVMQKIFSQTIRFKADDDSDFSDWEENRLEDVCSKAKSGGTPRSTTKKYYNGDIPFLAISDITKQGKYLTSASKKISQLGIDNSSSWIIPINTIIYSMYASVGFVSINKIPLATSQAVINLIIKDGYSIEFIYYHLIEIKKTIHKFVETGTQGNLNAQIVKSLILNIPLLQEQTKIANFLSSIDSKTEQIGKQLDNSKQFKKALLQQMFV
;
A
#
# COMPACT_ATOMS: atom_id res chain seq x y z
N MET A 1 -27.81 -13.44 -1.49
CA MET A 1 -27.99 -12.85 -2.83
C MET A 1 -29.39 -13.20 -3.28
N LYS A 2 -30.26 -12.22 -3.54
CA LYS A 2 -31.60 -12.48 -4.07
C LYS A 2 -31.45 -12.59 -5.58
N LEU A 3 -31.72 -13.78 -6.14
CA LEU A 3 -31.67 -14.01 -7.59
C LEU A 3 -32.99 -13.55 -8.21
N GLU A 4 -32.92 -13.07 -9.45
CA GLU A 4 -34.07 -12.63 -10.25
C GLU A 4 -34.69 -13.78 -11.07
N PHE A 5 -34.27 -15.02 -10.81
CA PHE A 5 -34.73 -16.23 -11.47
C PHE A 5 -34.70 -17.41 -10.48
N ASP A 6 -35.55 -18.41 -10.74
CA ASP A 6 -35.85 -19.51 -9.84
C ASP A 6 -34.80 -20.63 -9.87
N ILE A 7 -33.73 -20.49 -9.06
CA ILE A 7 -32.79 -21.56 -8.69
C ILE A 7 -32.32 -21.40 -7.24
N THR A 8 -31.90 -22.49 -6.59
CA THR A 8 -31.38 -22.44 -5.22
C THR A 8 -29.92 -21.94 -5.18
N PRO A 9 -29.42 -21.41 -4.04
CA PRO A 9 -28.02 -21.02 -3.90
C PRO A 9 -27.01 -22.17 -4.12
N GLN A 10 -27.42 -23.41 -3.88
CA GLN A 10 -26.57 -24.59 -4.11
C GLN A 10 -26.50 -24.93 -5.60
N GLU A 11 -27.64 -24.89 -6.31
CA GLU A 11 -27.70 -25.06 -7.76
C GLU A 11 -26.92 -23.95 -8.48
N PHE A 12 -27.04 -22.70 -8.02
CA PHE A 12 -26.29 -21.56 -8.54
C PHE A 12 -24.78 -21.85 -8.56
N LYS A 13 -24.22 -22.37 -7.46
CA LYS A 13 -22.79 -22.67 -7.36
C LYS A 13 -22.36 -23.77 -8.32
N ILE A 14 -23.18 -24.80 -8.51
CA ILE A 14 -22.90 -25.89 -9.46
C ILE A 14 -22.80 -25.33 -10.88
N VAL A 15 -23.78 -24.52 -11.28
CA VAL A 15 -23.79 -23.88 -12.61
C VAL A 15 -22.62 -22.90 -12.76
N GLU A 16 -22.36 -22.07 -11.75
CA GLU A 16 -21.23 -21.13 -11.73
C GLU A 16 -19.88 -21.83 -11.91
N GLU A 17 -19.64 -22.92 -11.16
CA GLU A 17 -18.38 -23.69 -11.23
C GLU A 17 -18.17 -24.32 -12.62
N ILE A 18 -19.23 -24.89 -13.20
CA ILE A 18 -19.18 -25.52 -14.52
C ILE A 18 -18.93 -24.46 -15.61
N LEU A 19 -19.68 -23.36 -15.60
CA LEU A 19 -19.50 -22.31 -16.60
C LEU A 19 -18.14 -21.62 -16.47
N SER A 20 -17.70 -21.30 -15.25
CA SER A 20 -16.39 -20.68 -14.99
C SER A 20 -15.20 -21.56 -15.40
N SER A 21 -15.38 -22.88 -15.44
CA SER A 21 -14.33 -23.80 -15.86
C SER A 21 -14.17 -23.94 -17.37
N HIS A 22 -15.14 -23.48 -18.17
CA HIS A 22 -15.14 -23.63 -19.63
C HIS A 22 -15.17 -22.31 -20.40
N LEU A 23 -15.76 -21.27 -19.84
CA LEU A 23 -15.87 -19.96 -20.50
C LEU A 23 -14.61 -19.11 -20.28
N THR A 24 -14.50 -18.03 -21.04
CA THR A 24 -13.48 -16.98 -20.91
C THR A 24 -14.09 -15.65 -20.41
N ASP A 25 -13.26 -14.73 -19.95
CA ASP A 25 -13.67 -13.42 -19.37
C ASP A 25 -14.36 -12.47 -20.36
N ASN A 26 -14.31 -12.78 -21.65
CA ASN A 26 -15.07 -12.08 -22.68
C ASN A 26 -16.51 -12.61 -22.84
N CYS A 27 -16.95 -13.53 -21.98
CA CYS A 27 -18.27 -14.15 -22.04
C CYS A 27 -19.16 -13.67 -20.89
N GLN A 28 -20.43 -13.42 -21.21
CA GLN A 28 -21.51 -13.21 -20.26
C GLN A 28 -22.50 -14.36 -20.34
N THR A 29 -23.10 -14.71 -19.21
CA THR A 29 -24.17 -15.71 -19.17
C THR A 29 -25.47 -15.05 -18.78
N TRP A 30 -26.50 -15.42 -19.51
CA TRP A 30 -27.84 -14.95 -19.33
C TRP A 30 -28.78 -16.12 -19.11
N VAL A 31 -29.75 -15.94 -18.22
CA VAL A 31 -30.86 -16.86 -18.03
C VAL A 31 -32.05 -16.32 -18.80
N PHE A 32 -32.77 -17.18 -19.49
CA PHE A 32 -34.04 -16.85 -20.13
C PHE A 32 -35.08 -17.95 -19.84
N GLY A 33 -36.25 -17.87 -20.47
CA GLY A 33 -37.26 -18.94 -20.35
C GLY A 33 -38.16 -18.86 -19.11
N SER A 34 -38.61 -20.03 -18.65
CA SER A 34 -39.68 -20.18 -17.65
C SER A 34 -39.28 -19.73 -16.24
N ARG A 35 -38.03 -20.00 -15.85
CA ARG A 35 -37.43 -19.67 -14.54
C ARG A 35 -37.21 -18.18 -14.29
N VAL A 36 -37.11 -17.38 -15.35
CA VAL A 36 -37.07 -15.90 -15.26
C VAL A 36 -38.46 -15.30 -15.16
N LYS A 37 -39.45 -15.92 -15.81
CA LYS A 37 -40.83 -15.38 -15.91
C LYS A 37 -41.69 -15.68 -14.68
N ASN A 38 -41.11 -16.27 -13.63
CA ASN A 38 -41.83 -16.76 -12.45
C ASN A 38 -42.98 -17.74 -12.80
N LYS A 39 -42.80 -18.50 -13.90
CA LYS A 39 -43.74 -19.51 -14.43
C LYS A 39 -43.14 -20.92 -14.40
N ALA A 40 -42.05 -21.10 -13.67
CA ALA A 40 -41.38 -22.40 -13.58
C ALA A 40 -42.23 -23.40 -12.79
N LEU A 41 -42.31 -24.61 -13.33
CA LEU A 41 -42.81 -25.79 -12.63
C LEU A 41 -41.62 -26.55 -12.05
N HIS A 42 -41.90 -27.51 -11.17
CA HIS A 42 -40.84 -28.28 -10.48
C HIS A 42 -39.84 -28.97 -11.42
N ASN A 43 -40.27 -29.31 -12.64
CA ASN A 43 -39.46 -29.97 -13.67
C ASN A 43 -39.00 -29.04 -14.82
N SER A 44 -39.23 -27.72 -14.72
CA SER A 44 -38.80 -26.79 -15.76
C SER A 44 -37.29 -26.84 -15.97
N ASP A 45 -36.84 -26.71 -17.20
CA ASP A 45 -35.44 -26.54 -17.56
C ASP A 45 -34.88 -25.19 -17.10
N LEU A 46 -33.55 -25.11 -17.06
CA LEU A 46 -32.81 -23.85 -16.94
C LEU A 46 -32.19 -23.51 -18.28
N ASP A 47 -32.70 -22.48 -18.94
CA ASP A 47 -32.19 -22.00 -20.22
C ASP A 47 -31.06 -20.97 -20.03
N LEU A 48 -29.88 -21.30 -20.53
CA LEU A 48 -28.69 -20.44 -20.49
C LEU A 48 -28.28 -20.00 -21.90
N ALA A 49 -28.22 -18.68 -22.09
CA ALA A 49 -27.63 -18.07 -23.28
C ALA A 49 -26.24 -17.51 -22.94
N LEU A 50 -25.24 -17.97 -23.68
CA LEU A 50 -23.86 -17.53 -23.58
C LEU A 50 -23.58 -16.46 -24.63
N GLU A 51 -23.04 -15.33 -24.20
CA GLU A 51 -22.75 -14.17 -25.06
C GLU A 51 -21.26 -13.83 -24.94
N CYS A 52 -20.47 -14.28 -25.91
CA CYS A 52 -19.03 -13.99 -25.97
C CYS A 52 -18.69 -13.03 -27.13
N LYS A 53 -17.48 -12.46 -27.13
CA LYS A 53 -16.95 -11.78 -28.33
C LYS A 53 -16.66 -12.81 -29.43
N GLY A 54 -17.64 -13.02 -30.31
CA GLY A 54 -17.61 -14.02 -31.38
C GLY A 54 -18.30 -15.34 -31.01
N ASN A 55 -18.30 -16.29 -31.93
CA ASN A 55 -18.94 -17.59 -31.74
C ASN A 55 -18.11 -18.49 -30.80
N ILE A 56 -18.80 -19.25 -29.96
CA ILE A 56 -18.23 -20.23 -29.05
C ILE A 56 -18.00 -21.53 -29.83
N SER A 57 -16.82 -22.14 -29.66
CA SER A 57 -16.53 -23.44 -30.28
C SER A 57 -17.57 -24.49 -29.87
N THR A 58 -18.05 -25.25 -30.85
CA THR A 58 -19.02 -26.36 -30.64
C THR A 58 -18.51 -27.39 -29.63
N ASN A 59 -17.19 -27.59 -29.55
CA ASN A 59 -16.56 -28.46 -28.55
C ASN A 59 -16.73 -27.93 -27.11
N ILE A 60 -16.60 -26.62 -26.90
CA ILE A 60 -16.77 -25.99 -25.58
C ILE A 60 -18.24 -26.10 -25.15
N ILE A 61 -19.18 -25.79 -26.05
CA ILE A 61 -20.62 -25.96 -25.77
C ILE A 61 -20.95 -27.41 -25.40
N ARG A 62 -20.39 -28.38 -26.14
CA ARG A 62 -20.57 -29.81 -25.84
C ARG A 62 -20.03 -30.17 -24.45
N GLN A 63 -18.82 -29.72 -24.10
CA GLN A 63 -18.22 -29.97 -22.79
C GLN A 63 -19.06 -29.38 -21.65
N ILE A 64 -19.56 -28.16 -21.81
CA ILE A 64 -20.45 -27.52 -20.83
C ILE A 64 -21.73 -28.33 -20.67
N LYS A 65 -22.38 -28.73 -21.77
CA LYS A 65 -23.60 -29.56 -21.74
C LYS A 65 -23.36 -30.88 -21.02
N THR A 66 -22.31 -31.61 -21.38
CA THR A 66 -21.94 -32.87 -20.72
C THR A 66 -21.68 -32.68 -19.23
N ALA A 67 -20.99 -31.61 -18.82
CA ALA A 67 -20.72 -31.34 -17.41
C ALA A 67 -21.99 -30.99 -16.62
N LEU A 68 -22.94 -30.27 -17.23
CA LEU A 68 -24.24 -29.97 -16.62
C LEU A 68 -25.13 -31.21 -16.51
N GLU A 69 -25.15 -32.06 -17.54
CA GLU A 69 -25.89 -33.34 -17.54
C GLU A 69 -25.37 -34.30 -16.45
N GLN A 70 -24.06 -34.31 -16.21
CA GLN A 70 -23.43 -35.14 -15.17
C GLN A 70 -23.50 -34.50 -13.76
N SER A 71 -24.05 -33.30 -13.65
CA SER A 71 -24.15 -32.59 -12.38
C SER A 71 -25.32 -33.10 -11.52
N LYS A 72 -25.36 -32.69 -10.24
CA LYS A 72 -26.44 -33.07 -9.30
C LYS A 72 -27.66 -32.14 -9.37
N LEU A 73 -27.88 -31.46 -10.50
CA LEU A 73 -29.03 -30.57 -10.66
C LEU A 73 -30.32 -31.40 -10.85
N PRO A 74 -31.44 -31.02 -10.22
CA PRO A 74 -32.69 -31.79 -10.29
C PRO A 74 -33.47 -31.59 -11.61
N TYR A 75 -32.93 -30.82 -12.55
CA TYR A 75 -33.54 -30.46 -13.83
C TYR A 75 -32.48 -30.36 -14.93
N ARG A 76 -32.94 -30.40 -16.18
CA ARG A 76 -32.09 -30.20 -17.36
C ARG A 76 -31.64 -28.74 -17.45
N VAL A 77 -30.41 -28.52 -17.90
CA VAL A 77 -29.90 -27.19 -18.24
C VAL A 77 -29.59 -27.15 -19.72
N ASP A 78 -30.29 -26.29 -20.46
CA ASP A 78 -30.06 -26.09 -21.88
C ASP A 78 -29.13 -24.90 -22.10
N VAL A 79 -28.10 -25.11 -22.92
CA VAL A 79 -27.04 -24.12 -23.17
C VAL A 79 -26.94 -23.83 -24.66
N LEU A 80 -26.96 -22.55 -25.01
CA LEU A 80 -26.74 -22.08 -26.37
C LEU A 80 -25.75 -20.91 -26.43
N ASP A 81 -25.11 -20.75 -27.58
CA ASP A 81 -24.37 -19.54 -27.94
C ASP A 81 -25.34 -18.56 -28.62
N ILE A 82 -25.55 -17.39 -28.02
CA ILE A 82 -26.52 -16.41 -28.52
C ILE A 82 -26.16 -15.93 -29.93
N ASN A 83 -24.86 -15.86 -30.26
CA ASN A 83 -24.39 -15.40 -31.56
C ASN A 83 -24.64 -16.42 -32.67
N ALA A 84 -24.86 -17.69 -32.32
CA ALA A 84 -25.08 -18.79 -33.24
C ALA A 84 -26.56 -19.10 -33.49
N VAL A 85 -27.50 -18.41 -32.83
CA VAL A 85 -28.95 -18.62 -33.03
C VAL A 85 -29.53 -17.64 -34.04
N GLU A 86 -30.64 -17.99 -34.67
CA GLU A 86 -31.32 -17.13 -35.64
C GLU A 86 -31.71 -15.75 -35.08
N PRO A 87 -31.63 -14.67 -35.88
CA PRO A 87 -31.86 -13.29 -35.43
C PRO A 87 -33.22 -13.07 -34.72
N TYR A 88 -34.27 -13.76 -35.17
CA TYR A 88 -35.59 -13.69 -34.54
C TYR A 88 -35.55 -14.20 -33.09
N PHE A 89 -34.88 -15.34 -32.86
CA PHE A 89 -34.77 -15.93 -31.54
C PHE A 89 -33.84 -15.13 -30.62
N GLN A 90 -32.75 -14.56 -31.16
CA GLN A 90 -31.89 -13.62 -30.44
C GLN A 90 -32.71 -12.44 -29.89
N LYS A 91 -33.62 -11.88 -30.68
CA LYS A 91 -34.52 -10.79 -30.26
C LYS A 91 -35.42 -11.21 -29.10
N ILE A 92 -35.96 -12.42 -29.12
CA ILE A 92 -36.80 -12.98 -28.04
C ILE A 92 -36.00 -13.10 -26.74
N ILE A 93 -34.79 -13.67 -26.81
CA ILE A 93 -33.91 -13.82 -25.64
C ILE A 93 -33.58 -12.43 -25.07
N ASN A 94 -33.12 -11.50 -25.92
CA ASN A 94 -32.68 -10.17 -25.49
C ASN A 94 -33.78 -9.32 -24.83
N GLN A 95 -35.05 -9.56 -25.14
CA GLN A 95 -36.17 -8.85 -24.49
C GLN A 95 -36.43 -9.28 -23.05
N LYS A 96 -36.07 -10.52 -22.67
CA LYS A 96 -36.52 -11.14 -21.40
C LYS A 96 -35.41 -11.92 -20.69
N LYS A 97 -34.15 -11.70 -21.06
CA LYS A 97 -33.00 -12.31 -20.40
C LYS A 97 -32.66 -11.58 -19.12
N VAL A 98 -32.26 -12.33 -18.10
CA VAL A 98 -31.73 -11.81 -16.84
C VAL A 98 -30.29 -12.28 -16.69
N ARG A 99 -29.42 -11.42 -16.19
CA ARG A 99 -28.00 -11.74 -16.06
C ARG A 99 -27.81 -12.84 -15.02
N PHE A 100 -27.06 -13.90 -15.35
CA PHE A 100 -26.55 -14.81 -14.34
C PHE A 100 -25.35 -14.12 -13.66
N PRO A 101 -25.44 -13.72 -12.38
CA PRO A 101 -24.49 -12.79 -11.76
C PRO A 101 -23.19 -13.48 -11.35
N PHE A 102 -22.39 -13.92 -12.31
CA PHE A 102 -21.01 -14.34 -12.11
C PHE A 102 -20.08 -13.73 -13.16
N GLU A 103 -18.81 -13.64 -12.83
CA GLU A 103 -17.76 -13.20 -13.75
C GLU A 103 -16.86 -14.39 -14.05
N VAL A 104 -16.76 -14.73 -15.33
CA VAL A 104 -15.78 -15.70 -15.79
C VAL A 104 -14.40 -15.10 -15.61
N LYS A 105 -13.57 -15.72 -14.77
CA LYS A 105 -12.19 -15.27 -14.57
C LYS A 105 -11.34 -15.73 -15.74
N SER A 106 -10.65 -14.80 -16.39
CA SER A 106 -9.72 -15.12 -17.48
C SER A 106 -8.70 -16.13 -16.98
N LYS A 107 -8.50 -17.22 -17.73
CA LYS A 107 -7.39 -18.16 -17.51
C LYS A 107 -6.08 -17.67 -18.11
N VAL A 108 -6.08 -16.50 -18.73
CA VAL A 108 -4.93 -15.84 -19.32
C VAL A 108 -4.68 -14.53 -18.59
N PRO A 109 -3.44 -14.20 -18.21
CA PRO A 109 -3.12 -12.90 -17.65
C PRO A 109 -3.54 -11.77 -18.57
N SER A 110 -4.20 -10.74 -18.02
CA SER A 110 -4.60 -9.56 -18.79
C SER A 110 -3.39 -8.72 -19.23
N LEU A 111 -2.24 -8.90 -18.59
CA LEU A 111 -0.95 -8.38 -19.03
C LEU A 111 0.06 -9.52 -19.16
N ARG A 112 0.62 -9.67 -20.37
CA ARG A 112 1.58 -10.71 -20.73
C ARG A 112 2.59 -10.16 -21.72
N PHE A 113 3.82 -10.70 -21.73
CA PHE A 113 4.79 -10.35 -22.77
C PHE A 113 4.34 -10.93 -24.12
N ALA A 114 4.38 -10.11 -25.17
CA ALA A 114 3.74 -10.40 -26.45
C ALA A 114 4.32 -11.64 -27.15
N GLU A 115 5.59 -11.96 -26.91
CA GLU A 115 6.26 -13.14 -27.47
C GLU A 115 5.81 -14.48 -26.84
N PHE A 116 5.03 -14.46 -25.76
CA PHE A 116 4.49 -15.67 -25.14
C PHE A 116 2.98 -15.76 -25.34
N ASN A 117 2.56 -16.79 -26.06
CA ASN A 117 1.16 -17.05 -26.39
C ASN A 117 0.69 -18.45 -25.95
N GLN A 118 1.57 -19.25 -25.33
CA GLN A 118 1.24 -20.62 -24.93
C GLN A 118 0.24 -20.62 -23.77
N SER A 119 -0.65 -21.61 -23.70
CA SER A 119 -1.58 -21.75 -22.58
C SER A 119 -0.84 -21.95 -21.25
N LEU A 120 -1.41 -21.44 -20.16
CA LEU A 120 -0.90 -21.73 -18.82
C LEU A 120 -1.20 -23.17 -18.42
N VAL A 121 -0.31 -23.75 -17.62
CA VAL A 121 -0.51 -25.05 -16.97
C VAL A 121 -0.93 -24.80 -15.53
N THR A 122 -1.88 -25.60 -15.04
CA THR A 122 -2.32 -25.58 -13.65
C THR A 122 -1.92 -26.88 -12.96
N ASP A 123 -1.29 -26.78 -11.79
CA ASP A 123 -1.04 -27.92 -10.91
C ASP A 123 -1.14 -27.49 -9.44
N ILE A 124 -1.15 -28.44 -8.50
CA ILE A 124 -1.05 -28.15 -7.07
C ILE A 124 0.41 -27.94 -6.68
N LEU A 125 0.64 -27.06 -5.71
CA LEU A 125 1.98 -26.67 -5.29
C LEU A 125 2.84 -27.88 -4.86
N LEU A 126 2.25 -28.88 -4.20
CA LEU A 126 2.97 -30.10 -3.80
C LEU A 126 3.64 -30.82 -4.99
N ASN A 127 2.99 -30.87 -6.16
CA ASN A 127 3.51 -31.53 -7.36
C ASN A 127 4.62 -30.72 -8.06
N LEU A 128 4.76 -29.44 -7.69
CA LEU A 128 5.71 -28.50 -8.27
C LEU A 128 6.92 -28.25 -7.37
N THR A 129 7.10 -29.03 -6.30
CA THR A 129 8.12 -28.82 -5.28
C THR A 129 8.92 -30.07 -5.00
N ASP A 130 10.25 -29.92 -4.90
CA ASP A 130 11.15 -30.96 -4.40
C ASP A 130 11.19 -30.94 -2.86
N VAL A 131 10.95 -29.77 -2.25
CA VAL A 131 10.79 -29.61 -0.80
C VAL A 131 9.56 -28.74 -0.54
N LEU A 132 8.61 -29.23 0.26
CA LEU A 132 7.52 -28.45 0.82
C LEU A 132 7.20 -28.98 2.20
N ARG A 133 7.59 -28.25 3.23
CA ARG A 133 7.38 -28.71 4.61
C ARG A 133 7.27 -27.59 5.62
N CYS A 134 6.51 -27.90 6.64
CA CYS A 134 6.42 -27.15 7.88
C CYS A 134 7.80 -27.11 8.55
N GLY A 135 8.19 -25.94 9.08
CA GLY A 135 9.31 -25.87 10.03
C GLY A 135 9.03 -26.66 11.32
N ILE A 136 10.00 -26.71 12.22
CA ILE A 136 9.92 -27.61 13.37
C ILE A 136 8.93 -27.11 14.41
N ALA A 137 7.92 -27.94 14.72
CA ALA A 137 6.80 -27.65 15.64
C ALA A 137 7.21 -27.53 17.10
N ALA A 138 8.25 -28.25 17.53
CA ALA A 138 8.75 -28.18 18.90
C ALA A 138 9.56 -26.90 19.11
N THR A 139 9.20 -26.12 20.13
CA THR A 139 10.02 -24.99 20.58
C THR A 139 11.36 -25.53 21.10
N PRO A 140 12.49 -25.17 20.48
CA PRO A 140 13.80 -25.64 20.95
C PRO A 140 14.26 -24.89 22.20
N LYS A 141 15.26 -25.45 22.88
CA LYS A 141 16.05 -24.69 23.85
C LYS A 141 16.93 -23.71 23.06
N TYR A 142 16.71 -22.42 23.26
CA TYR A 142 17.55 -21.39 22.67
C TYR A 142 18.90 -21.30 23.39
N VAL A 143 19.91 -20.89 22.65
CA VAL A 143 21.28 -20.64 23.12
C VAL A 143 21.68 -19.21 22.75
N ASP A 144 22.72 -18.67 23.39
CA ASP A 144 23.18 -17.31 23.13
C ASP A 144 24.00 -17.19 21.82
N ASP A 145 24.63 -18.29 21.40
CA ASP A 145 25.39 -18.40 20.15
C ASP A 145 25.18 -19.78 19.51
N GLY A 146 25.18 -19.84 18.18
CA GLY A 146 24.96 -21.08 17.42
C GLY A 146 24.33 -20.86 16.04
N ILE A 147 23.43 -21.75 15.64
CA ILE A 147 22.78 -21.70 14.33
C ILE A 147 21.54 -20.81 14.39
N ALA A 148 21.46 -19.83 13.48
CA ALA A 148 20.31 -18.93 13.39
C ALA A 148 19.01 -19.69 13.09
N PHE A 149 17.96 -19.39 13.86
CA PHE A 149 16.66 -20.04 13.81
C PHE A 149 15.58 -19.06 13.36
N LEU A 150 15.14 -19.22 12.12
CA LEU A 150 14.29 -18.27 11.41
C LEU A 150 12.81 -18.56 11.69
N SER A 151 12.03 -17.49 11.84
CA SER A 151 10.59 -17.53 12.09
C SER A 151 9.82 -16.61 11.14
N SER A 152 8.49 -16.58 11.23
CA SER A 152 7.67 -15.67 10.42
C SER A 152 8.00 -14.18 10.59
N GLN A 153 8.70 -13.77 11.66
CA GLN A 153 9.21 -12.40 11.83
C GLN A 153 10.32 -12.06 10.82
N ASN A 154 11.01 -13.05 10.28
CA ASN A 154 12.09 -12.87 9.31
C ASN A 154 11.60 -12.73 7.88
N VAL A 155 10.31 -12.91 7.60
CA VAL A 155 9.73 -12.75 6.26
C VAL A 155 8.91 -11.46 6.23
N THR A 156 9.40 -10.49 5.46
CA THR A 156 8.79 -9.16 5.36
C THR A 156 7.58 -9.14 4.43
N THR A 157 6.74 -8.12 4.58
CA THR A 157 5.54 -7.93 3.74
C THR A 157 5.85 -7.61 2.28
N ASP A 158 7.03 -7.06 1.98
CA ASP A 158 7.51 -6.81 0.63
C ASP A 158 8.20 -8.02 -0.02
N GLY A 159 8.30 -9.14 0.71
CA GLY A 159 8.77 -10.44 0.22
C GLY A 159 10.29 -10.59 0.26
N LYS A 160 10.92 -10.06 1.32
CA LYS A 160 12.36 -10.16 1.62
C LYS A 160 12.60 -10.88 2.94
N MET A 161 13.85 -11.25 3.16
CA MET A 161 14.32 -11.73 4.46
C MET A 161 14.82 -10.57 5.31
N SER A 162 14.30 -10.41 6.52
CA SER A 162 14.87 -9.54 7.56
C SER A 162 15.67 -10.39 8.55
N MET A 163 16.87 -9.92 8.87
CA MET A 163 17.75 -10.52 9.86
C MET A 163 17.85 -9.65 11.13
N ASP A 164 16.88 -8.75 11.35
CA ASP A 164 16.90 -7.81 12.48
C ASP A 164 16.68 -8.54 13.82
N LYS A 165 15.94 -9.66 13.81
CA LYS A 165 15.63 -10.44 15.00
C LYS A 165 15.47 -11.93 14.68
N TYR A 166 16.20 -12.77 15.39
CA TYR A 166 16.10 -14.23 15.35
C TYR A 166 16.73 -14.81 16.62
N ASN A 167 16.47 -16.09 16.89
CA ASN A 167 17.09 -16.82 18.01
C ASN A 167 18.18 -17.76 17.50
N PHE A 168 19.05 -18.24 18.37
CA PHE A 168 20.00 -19.32 18.05
C PHE A 168 19.57 -20.66 18.63
N ILE A 169 19.91 -21.73 17.93
CA ILE A 169 19.81 -23.12 18.37
C ILE A 169 21.19 -23.78 18.32
N SER A 170 21.41 -24.81 19.14
CA SER A 170 22.68 -25.55 19.11
C SER A 170 22.88 -26.29 17.79
N GLU A 171 24.14 -26.49 17.39
CA GLU A 171 24.48 -27.27 16.19
C GLU A 171 23.92 -28.69 16.25
N ASP A 172 23.96 -29.34 17.41
CA ASP A 172 23.43 -30.70 17.57
C ASP A 172 21.91 -30.76 17.34
N TYR A 173 21.20 -29.72 17.78
CA TYR A 173 19.78 -29.61 17.49
C TYR A 173 19.55 -29.34 16.00
N TYR A 174 20.31 -28.42 15.41
CA TYR A 174 20.27 -28.16 13.97
C TYR A 174 20.50 -29.44 13.13
N LYS A 175 21.55 -30.20 13.42
CA LYS A 175 21.91 -31.46 12.75
C LYS A 175 20.78 -32.49 12.83
N LYS A 176 19.97 -32.49 13.90
CA LYS A 176 18.79 -33.35 14.04
C LYS A 176 17.64 -32.89 13.13
N ILE A 177 17.36 -31.59 13.08
CA ILE A 177 16.20 -31.05 12.35
C ILE A 177 16.44 -30.88 10.83
N SER A 178 17.70 -30.76 10.42
CA SER A 178 18.11 -30.53 9.03
C SER A 178 18.32 -31.81 8.21
N LYS A 179 18.23 -32.99 8.83
CA LYS A 179 18.44 -34.29 8.17
C LYS A 179 17.61 -34.48 6.90
N ASN A 180 16.34 -34.11 6.95
CA ASN A 180 15.41 -34.39 5.85
C ASN A 180 15.45 -33.34 4.73
N ALA A 181 16.05 -32.18 5.00
CA ALA A 181 16.51 -31.22 4.00
C ALA A 181 17.12 -30.00 4.72
N LYS A 182 18.11 -29.42 4.08
CA LYS A 182 18.72 -28.17 4.50
C LYS A 182 18.05 -27.00 3.77
N LEU A 183 17.91 -25.87 4.45
CA LEU A 183 17.58 -24.61 3.81
C LEU A 183 18.79 -24.16 2.99
N LEU A 184 18.59 -23.85 1.72
CA LEU A 184 19.65 -23.42 0.81
C LEU A 184 19.33 -22.05 0.23
N LYS A 185 20.36 -21.32 -0.19
CA LYS A 185 20.20 -20.08 -0.93
C LYS A 185 19.29 -20.29 -2.15
N GLY A 186 18.34 -19.38 -2.34
CA GLY A 186 17.36 -19.42 -3.42
C GLY A 186 16.07 -20.13 -3.06
N ASP A 187 16.00 -20.86 -1.94
CA ASP A 187 14.76 -21.44 -1.44
C ASP A 187 13.76 -20.37 -0.99
N ILE A 188 12.50 -20.76 -0.81
CA ILE A 188 11.44 -19.88 -0.36
C ILE A 188 11.10 -20.19 1.10
N LEU A 189 11.00 -19.14 1.92
CA LEU A 189 10.37 -19.20 3.22
C LEU A 189 9.01 -18.51 3.15
N TYR A 190 7.96 -19.23 3.54
CA TYR A 190 6.57 -18.77 3.45
C TYR A 190 5.93 -18.70 4.83
N SER A 191 5.50 -17.51 5.23
CA SER A 191 4.91 -17.25 6.54
C SER A 191 3.52 -17.86 6.67
N ARG A 192 3.32 -18.59 7.77
CA ARG A 192 2.04 -19.24 8.08
C ARG A 192 1.35 -18.69 9.31
N VAL A 193 2.08 -18.01 10.19
CA VAL A 193 1.59 -17.58 11.50
C VAL A 193 1.77 -16.07 11.69
N GLY A 194 0.79 -15.43 12.32
CA GLY A 194 0.84 -14.01 12.69
C GLY A 194 0.39 -13.08 11.57
N ALA A 195 0.50 -11.77 11.78
CA ALA A 195 0.04 -10.77 10.81
C ALA A 195 0.71 -10.87 9.43
N GLY A 196 1.89 -11.49 9.36
CA GLY A 196 2.64 -11.74 8.13
C GLY A 196 2.27 -13.03 7.39
N TYR A 197 1.22 -13.76 7.81
CA TYR A 197 0.81 -14.99 7.12
C TYR A 197 0.55 -14.73 5.62
N GLY A 198 0.89 -15.71 4.80
CA GLY A 198 0.72 -15.61 3.36
C GLY A 198 1.84 -14.86 2.62
N ASN A 199 2.86 -14.34 3.32
CA ASN A 199 4.02 -13.70 2.68
C ASN A 199 5.12 -14.72 2.35
N ALA A 200 5.72 -14.58 1.17
CA ALA A 200 6.84 -15.41 0.72
C ALA A 200 8.09 -14.55 0.52
N ALA A 201 9.26 -15.05 0.92
CA ALA A 201 10.55 -14.45 0.63
C ALA A 201 11.52 -15.48 0.07
N ILE A 202 12.41 -15.02 -0.83
CA ILE A 202 13.56 -15.81 -1.26
C ILE A 202 14.63 -15.71 -0.19
N PHE A 203 15.16 -16.85 0.23
CA PHE A 203 16.26 -16.95 1.18
C PHE A 203 17.59 -16.65 0.48
N PRO A 204 18.28 -15.54 0.79
CA PRO A 204 19.43 -15.08 -0.01
C PRO A 204 20.80 -15.52 0.54
N PHE A 205 20.83 -16.16 1.72
CA PHE A 205 22.07 -16.42 2.45
C PHE A 205 22.61 -17.84 2.16
N GLU A 206 23.93 -17.96 2.20
CA GLU A 206 24.61 -19.26 2.26
C GLU A 206 24.81 -19.66 3.72
N GLY A 207 24.92 -20.96 4.00
CA GLY A 207 25.22 -21.48 5.33
C GLY A 207 24.08 -22.25 5.98
N GLU A 208 24.22 -22.52 7.28
CA GLU A 208 23.30 -23.36 8.03
C GLU A 208 22.29 -22.52 8.81
N TYR A 209 21.00 -22.79 8.58
CA TYR A 209 19.89 -22.07 9.20
C TYR A 209 18.76 -23.04 9.54
N GLY A 210 18.25 -22.95 10.75
CA GLY A 210 17.06 -23.69 11.15
C GLY A 210 15.79 -22.90 10.83
N VAL A 211 14.68 -23.62 10.62
CA VAL A 211 13.38 -23.05 10.25
C VAL A 211 12.33 -23.44 11.27
N TYR A 212 11.74 -22.44 11.93
CA TYR A 212 10.70 -22.62 12.92
C TYR A 212 9.33 -22.92 12.30
N VAL A 213 8.42 -23.53 13.08
CA VAL A 213 7.07 -23.93 12.65
C VAL A 213 6.26 -22.81 12.01
N SER A 214 6.52 -21.55 12.35
CA SER A 214 5.78 -20.41 11.78
C SER A 214 6.05 -20.18 10.29
N LEU A 215 7.00 -20.90 9.70
CA LEU A 215 7.35 -20.88 8.29
C LEU A 215 7.08 -22.24 7.61
N THR A 216 6.86 -22.18 6.29
CA THR A 216 7.03 -23.31 5.37
C THR A 216 8.32 -23.11 4.59
N HIS A 217 9.15 -24.14 4.54
CA HIS A 217 10.29 -24.23 3.65
C HIS A 217 9.84 -24.83 2.32
N ILE A 218 10.05 -24.10 1.23
CA ILE A 218 9.66 -24.48 -0.12
C ILE A 218 10.87 -24.41 -1.06
N ARG A 219 11.08 -25.47 -1.84
CA ARG A 219 12.00 -25.51 -2.99
C ARG A 219 11.24 -26.09 -4.17
N THR A 220 11.14 -25.32 -5.25
CA THR A 220 10.45 -25.78 -6.45
C THR A 220 11.24 -26.85 -7.19
N SER A 221 10.52 -27.70 -7.93
CA SER A 221 11.13 -28.59 -8.91
C SER A 221 11.56 -27.81 -10.16
N LYS A 222 12.29 -28.46 -11.07
CA LYS A 222 12.78 -27.83 -12.31
C LYS A 222 11.68 -27.12 -13.14
N LYS A 223 10.43 -27.60 -13.05
CA LYS A 223 9.27 -27.05 -13.78
C LYS A 223 8.88 -25.63 -13.36
N LEU A 224 9.16 -25.25 -12.11
CA LEU A 224 8.72 -23.97 -11.54
C LEU A 224 9.91 -23.17 -11.03
N ASP A 225 9.97 -21.88 -11.32
CA ASP A 225 10.99 -20.97 -10.82
C ASP A 225 10.63 -20.46 -9.42
N ASN A 226 11.59 -20.50 -8.48
CA ASN A 226 11.36 -20.06 -7.10
C ASN A 226 10.95 -18.57 -7.03
N THR A 227 11.57 -17.71 -7.84
CA THR A 227 11.29 -16.27 -7.82
C THR A 227 9.91 -15.98 -8.42
N PHE A 228 9.55 -16.67 -9.50
CA PHE A 228 8.19 -16.64 -10.06
C PHE A 228 7.17 -17.09 -9.01
N LEU A 229 7.36 -18.26 -8.39
CA LEU A 229 6.46 -18.76 -7.33
C LEU A 229 6.34 -17.76 -6.18
N LYS A 230 7.44 -17.15 -5.73
CA LYS A 230 7.40 -16.10 -4.70
C LYS A 230 6.52 -14.92 -5.12
N PHE A 231 6.55 -14.50 -6.39
CA PHE A 231 5.64 -13.47 -6.88
C PHE A 231 4.18 -13.97 -6.97
N THR A 232 3.95 -15.21 -7.41
CA THR A 232 2.61 -15.82 -7.43
C THR A 232 1.99 -15.91 -6.04
N LEU A 233 2.75 -16.36 -5.03
CA LEU A 233 2.29 -16.45 -3.64
C LEU A 233 1.99 -15.07 -3.03
N ASN A 234 2.74 -14.04 -3.44
CA ASN A 234 2.53 -12.67 -2.98
C ASN A 234 1.52 -11.88 -3.82
N SER A 235 1.04 -12.43 -4.95
CA SER A 235 -0.01 -11.82 -5.76
C SER A 235 -1.36 -11.87 -5.03
N PRO A 236 -2.35 -11.06 -5.45
CA PRO A 236 -3.70 -11.13 -4.89
C PRO A 236 -4.28 -12.55 -4.88
N ILE A 237 -3.95 -13.37 -5.87
CA ILE A 237 -4.45 -14.74 -6.02
C ILE A 237 -3.81 -15.66 -4.99
N GLY A 238 -2.49 -15.57 -4.79
CA GLY A 238 -1.80 -16.26 -3.71
C GLY A 238 -2.34 -15.86 -2.34
N LYS A 239 -2.58 -14.56 -2.10
CA LYS A 239 -3.19 -14.07 -0.85
C LYS A 239 -4.62 -14.58 -0.64
N ILE A 240 -5.42 -14.71 -1.69
CA ILE A 240 -6.78 -15.26 -1.59
C ILE A 240 -6.73 -16.73 -1.18
N GLN A 241 -5.83 -17.53 -1.78
CA GLN A 241 -5.66 -18.93 -1.40
C GLN A 241 -5.21 -19.07 0.06
N ALA A 242 -4.29 -18.21 0.51
CA ALA A 242 -3.90 -18.15 1.91
C ALA A 242 -5.08 -17.82 2.83
N LYS A 243 -5.84 -16.77 2.55
CA LYS A 243 -7.00 -16.34 3.36
C LYS A 243 -8.07 -17.41 3.48
N LYS A 244 -8.37 -18.14 2.39
CA LYS A 244 -9.33 -19.25 2.41
C LYS A 244 -8.88 -20.42 3.28
N GLY A 245 -7.58 -20.57 3.49
CA GLY A 245 -6.98 -21.66 4.25
C GLY A 245 -6.76 -21.39 5.74
N VAL A 246 -7.07 -20.18 6.22
CA VAL A 246 -6.86 -19.78 7.62
C VAL A 246 -8.10 -20.07 8.45
N PHE A 247 -7.91 -20.65 9.64
CA PHE A 247 -8.96 -20.82 10.65
C PHE A 247 -9.42 -19.46 11.20
N GLN A 248 -10.72 -19.14 11.12
CA GLN A 248 -11.28 -17.83 11.47
C GLN A 248 -11.76 -17.70 12.94
N GLY A 249 -11.15 -18.41 13.88
CA GLY A 249 -11.56 -18.38 15.28
C GLY A 249 -10.69 -17.47 16.13
N GLY A 250 -10.95 -16.16 16.15
CA GLY A 250 -10.53 -15.15 17.17
C GLY A 250 -9.04 -14.99 17.57
N GLY A 251 -8.18 -15.97 17.32
CA GLY A 251 -6.78 -16.02 17.72
C GLY A 251 -5.81 -15.69 16.57
N VAL A 252 -4.52 -15.90 16.82
CA VAL A 252 -3.46 -15.62 15.85
C VAL A 252 -3.70 -16.41 14.56
N PRO A 253 -3.78 -15.76 13.39
CA PRO A 253 -3.94 -16.45 12.11
C PRO A 253 -2.88 -17.53 11.93
N ASN A 254 -3.34 -18.74 11.59
CA ASN A 254 -2.47 -19.88 11.32
C ASN A 254 -2.95 -20.61 10.05
N LEU A 255 -2.05 -20.71 9.06
CA LEU A 255 -2.28 -21.41 7.82
C LEU A 255 -1.72 -22.84 7.91
N ASN A 256 -2.55 -23.85 7.74
CA ASN A 256 -2.08 -25.24 7.77
C ASN A 256 -1.23 -25.55 6.52
N VAL A 257 -0.08 -26.22 6.67
CA VAL A 257 0.78 -26.61 5.55
C VAL A 257 0.04 -27.50 4.54
N LYS A 258 -0.90 -28.33 4.99
CA LYS A 258 -1.76 -29.16 4.14
C LYS A 258 -2.67 -28.37 3.22
N VAL A 259 -2.95 -27.10 3.56
CA VAL A 259 -3.65 -26.19 2.67
C VAL A 259 -2.68 -25.58 1.66
N VAL A 260 -1.46 -25.23 2.10
CA VAL A 260 -0.39 -24.72 1.21
C VAL A 260 -0.03 -25.75 0.13
N GLU A 261 0.07 -27.03 0.48
CA GLU A 261 0.30 -28.15 -0.46
C GLU A 261 -0.71 -28.17 -1.62
N LYS A 262 -1.95 -27.73 -1.36
CA LYS A 262 -3.08 -27.76 -2.30
C LYS A 262 -3.28 -26.46 -3.07
N PHE A 263 -2.40 -25.47 -2.90
CA PHE A 263 -2.49 -24.23 -3.66
C PHE A 263 -2.42 -24.54 -5.15
N LYS A 264 -3.40 -24.05 -5.91
CA LYS A 264 -3.42 -24.14 -7.37
C LYS A 264 -2.48 -23.06 -7.91
N ILE A 265 -1.47 -23.49 -8.66
CA ILE A 265 -0.49 -22.61 -9.28
C ILE A 265 -0.72 -22.68 -10.78
N ASN A 266 -1.05 -21.54 -11.37
CA ASN A 266 -1.04 -21.35 -12.81
C ASN A 266 0.36 -20.84 -13.20
N PHE A 267 1.04 -21.55 -14.10
CA PHE A 267 2.38 -21.19 -14.50
C PHE A 267 2.58 -21.34 -16.01
N PRO A 268 3.35 -20.43 -16.64
CA PRO A 268 3.70 -20.51 -18.05
C PRO A 268 4.95 -21.37 -18.28
N THR A 269 5.49 -21.32 -19.50
CA THR A 269 6.79 -21.91 -19.83
C THR A 269 7.91 -21.37 -18.92
N LYS A 270 9.00 -22.13 -18.75
CA LYS A 270 10.10 -21.74 -17.86
C LYS A 270 10.74 -20.41 -18.26
N LEU A 271 10.89 -20.15 -19.55
CA LEU A 271 11.45 -18.89 -20.08
C LEU A 271 10.56 -17.70 -19.70
N GLU A 272 9.25 -17.85 -19.82
CA GLU A 272 8.31 -16.80 -19.44
C GLU A 272 8.32 -16.56 -17.92
N GLN A 273 8.36 -17.63 -17.11
CA GLN A 273 8.51 -17.50 -15.65
C GLN A 273 9.74 -16.68 -15.27
N GLN A 274 10.90 -16.98 -15.89
CA GLN A 274 12.15 -16.25 -15.67
C GLN A 274 12.04 -14.79 -16.10
N LYS A 275 11.38 -14.50 -17.24
CA LYS A 275 11.19 -13.13 -17.70
C LYS A 275 10.29 -12.33 -16.77
N ILE A 276 9.17 -12.91 -16.32
CA ILE A 276 8.27 -12.31 -15.32
C ILE A 276 9.02 -12.06 -14.01
N ALA A 277 9.76 -13.06 -13.53
CA ALA A 277 10.53 -12.98 -12.30
C ALA A 277 11.61 -11.88 -12.37
N ALA A 278 12.38 -11.81 -13.46
CA ALA A 278 13.40 -10.80 -13.67
C ALA A 278 12.79 -9.39 -13.72
N PHE A 279 11.70 -9.20 -14.48
CA PHE A 279 11.03 -7.92 -14.60
C PHE A 279 10.48 -7.41 -13.26
N LEU A 280 9.72 -8.25 -12.54
CA LEU A 280 9.17 -7.88 -11.24
C LEU A 280 10.26 -7.66 -10.18
N THR A 281 11.40 -8.36 -10.30
CA THR A 281 12.58 -8.13 -9.45
C THR A 281 13.21 -6.77 -9.74
N ALA A 282 13.35 -6.38 -11.02
CA ALA A 282 13.82 -5.05 -11.38
C ALA A 282 12.91 -3.94 -10.85
N VAL A 283 11.59 -4.13 -10.89
CA VAL A 283 10.60 -3.19 -10.29
C VAL A 283 10.80 -3.09 -8.78
N ASN A 284 10.99 -4.21 -8.07
CA ASN A 284 11.30 -4.21 -6.64
C ASN A 284 12.60 -3.46 -6.32
N ASN A 285 13.66 -3.71 -7.09
CA ASN A 285 14.96 -3.05 -6.90
C ASN A 285 14.84 -1.54 -7.07
N LYS A 286 14.05 -1.07 -8.05
CA LYS A 286 13.76 0.37 -8.23
C LYS A 286 13.04 0.96 -7.00
N ILE A 287 12.03 0.27 -6.48
CA ILE A 287 11.30 0.71 -5.27
C ILE A 287 12.25 0.83 -4.08
N GLU A 288 13.12 -0.16 -3.88
CA GLU A 288 14.14 -0.14 -2.81
C GLU A 288 15.14 1.00 -2.98
N GLN A 289 15.69 1.18 -4.18
CA GLN A 289 16.63 2.26 -4.47
C GLN A 289 16.00 3.64 -4.24
N LEU A 290 14.73 3.83 -4.64
CA LEU A 290 14.00 5.07 -4.37
C LEU A 290 13.77 5.29 -2.87
N SER A 291 13.37 4.25 -2.14
CA SER A 291 13.19 4.32 -0.69
C SER A 291 14.49 4.67 0.03
N LYS A 292 15.60 4.03 -0.35
CA LYS A 292 16.93 4.33 0.20
C LYS A 292 17.36 5.75 -0.13
N LYS A 293 17.18 6.18 -1.39
CA LYS A 293 17.51 7.54 -1.84
C LYS A 293 16.72 8.60 -1.08
N GLN A 294 15.43 8.36 -0.82
CA GLN A 294 14.59 9.26 -0.02
C GLN A 294 15.10 9.40 1.41
N GLY A 295 15.42 8.27 2.07
CA GLY A 295 15.97 8.27 3.43
C GLY A 295 17.32 8.98 3.52
N LEU A 296 18.25 8.68 2.61
CA LEU A 296 19.57 9.32 2.56
C LEU A 296 19.48 10.82 2.30
N LEU A 297 18.54 11.27 1.46
CA LEU A 297 18.33 12.68 1.19
C LEU A 297 17.77 13.42 2.41
N GLY A 298 16.92 12.76 3.19
CA GLY A 298 16.44 13.27 4.48
C GLY A 298 17.56 13.46 5.50
N GLU A 299 18.43 12.45 5.68
CA GLU A 299 19.60 12.56 6.57
C GLU A 299 20.60 13.60 6.07
N TYR A 300 20.84 13.67 4.75
CA TYR A 300 21.69 14.70 4.15
C TYR A 300 21.15 16.10 4.44
N LYS A 301 19.85 16.34 4.22
CA LYS A 301 19.20 17.62 4.51
C LYS A 301 19.41 18.01 5.97
N LYS A 302 19.12 17.07 6.89
CA LYS A 302 19.25 17.29 8.33
C LYS A 302 20.69 17.64 8.72
N GLY A 303 21.68 16.91 8.21
CA GLY A 303 23.09 17.19 8.49
C GLY A 303 23.56 18.53 7.91
N VAL A 304 23.11 18.89 6.71
CA VAL A 304 23.46 20.17 6.09
C VAL A 304 22.76 21.35 6.79
N MET A 305 21.49 21.23 7.16
CA MET A 305 20.80 22.25 7.95
C MET A 305 21.55 22.55 9.26
N GLN A 306 21.96 21.51 9.99
CA GLN A 306 22.74 21.68 11.21
C GLN A 306 24.02 22.47 10.97
N LYS A 307 24.80 22.12 9.94
CA LYS A 307 26.04 22.81 9.59
C LYS A 307 25.83 24.25 9.13
N ILE A 308 24.73 24.54 8.41
CA ILE A 308 24.39 25.89 7.95
C ILE A 308 24.03 26.77 9.15
N PHE A 309 23.12 26.31 10.01
CA PHE A 309 22.63 27.12 11.12
C PHE A 309 23.61 27.20 12.29
N SER A 310 24.58 26.27 12.39
CA SER A 310 25.77 26.42 13.24
C SER A 310 26.90 27.23 12.58
N GLN A 311 26.68 27.75 11.38
CA GLN A 311 27.64 28.53 10.58
C GLN A 311 28.96 27.78 10.29
N THR A 312 28.99 26.45 10.43
CA THR A 312 30.12 25.60 10.08
C THR A 312 30.33 25.54 8.56
N ILE A 313 29.25 25.71 7.80
CA ILE A 313 29.32 25.99 6.36
C ILE A 313 28.48 27.21 6.05
N ARG A 314 28.96 28.06 5.14
CA ARG A 314 28.29 29.27 4.69
C ARG A 314 28.32 29.36 3.18
N PHE A 315 27.34 30.07 2.62
CA PHE A 315 27.33 30.38 1.19
C PHE A 315 28.20 31.61 0.95
N LYS A 316 28.83 31.69 -0.23
CA LYS A 316 29.52 32.90 -0.70
C LYS A 316 28.56 33.79 -1.49
N ALA A 317 28.90 35.07 -1.55
CA ALA A 317 28.28 36.02 -2.46
C ALA A 317 28.56 35.63 -3.93
N ASP A 318 27.91 36.31 -4.88
CA ASP A 318 28.05 35.98 -6.31
C ASP A 318 29.45 36.33 -6.87
N ASP A 319 30.20 37.19 -6.17
CA ASP A 319 31.59 37.55 -6.45
C ASP A 319 32.60 36.71 -5.64
N ASP A 320 32.17 35.57 -5.08
CA ASP A 320 32.93 34.68 -4.20
C ASP A 320 33.42 35.28 -2.87
N SER A 321 33.00 36.50 -2.52
CA SER A 321 33.28 37.10 -1.21
C SER A 321 32.47 36.47 -0.08
N ASP A 322 32.96 36.62 1.15
CA ASP A 322 32.22 36.25 2.37
C ASP A 322 31.13 37.29 2.67
N PHE A 323 29.96 36.82 3.06
CA PHE A 323 28.94 37.69 3.65
C PHE A 323 29.35 38.15 5.05
N SER A 324 28.81 39.29 5.48
CA SER A 324 28.95 39.77 6.85
C SER A 324 28.43 38.76 7.88
N ASP A 325 28.82 38.94 9.14
CA ASP A 325 28.33 38.12 10.23
C ASP A 325 26.81 38.16 10.34
N TRP A 326 26.24 37.06 10.86
CA TRP A 326 24.81 36.94 11.09
C TRP A 326 24.43 37.79 12.30
N GLU A 327 23.29 38.46 12.23
CA GLU A 327 22.79 39.31 13.31
C GLU A 327 21.77 38.57 14.17
N GLU A 328 21.86 38.75 15.49
CA GLU A 328 20.89 38.24 16.44
C GLU A 328 19.60 39.07 16.40
N ASN A 329 18.48 38.42 16.11
CA ASN A 329 17.18 39.05 15.99
C ASN A 329 16.14 38.30 16.82
N ARG A 330 15.26 39.01 17.54
CA ARG A 330 14.07 38.36 18.11
C ARG A 330 13.08 38.05 17.00
N LEU A 331 12.37 36.93 17.11
CA LEU A 331 11.38 36.53 16.12
C LEU A 331 10.26 37.58 15.96
N GLU A 332 9.90 38.30 17.01
CA GLU A 332 8.94 39.41 16.92
C GLU A 332 9.44 40.58 16.06
N ASP A 333 10.74 40.88 16.08
CA ASP A 333 11.33 42.01 15.37
C ASP A 333 11.37 41.79 13.86
N VAL A 334 11.44 40.54 13.42
CA VAL A 334 11.37 40.17 11.99
C VAL A 334 9.94 40.06 11.45
N CYS A 335 8.94 40.17 12.32
CA CYS A 335 7.53 40.06 11.96
C CYS A 335 6.88 41.44 11.85
N SER A 336 6.14 41.70 10.77
CA SER A 336 5.24 42.86 10.70
C SER A 336 4.03 42.65 11.61
N LYS A 337 3.65 41.38 11.82
CA LYS A 337 2.61 40.99 12.78
C LYS A 337 2.83 39.57 13.27
N ALA A 338 2.92 39.40 14.59
CA ALA A 338 2.96 38.11 15.26
C ALA A 338 1.76 37.98 16.22
N LYS A 339 0.75 37.21 15.83
CA LYS A 339 -0.51 37.08 16.60
C LYS A 339 -1.11 35.69 16.50
N SER A 340 -1.56 35.14 17.62
CA SER A 340 -2.35 33.91 17.64
C SER A 340 -3.72 34.08 17.00
N GLY A 341 -4.32 32.96 16.60
CA GLY A 341 -5.71 32.92 16.18
C GLY A 341 -6.68 32.85 17.36
N GLY A 342 -7.93 32.51 17.08
CA GLY A 342 -8.98 32.36 18.09
C GLY A 342 -9.94 31.23 17.74
N THR A 343 -10.54 30.63 18.76
CA THR A 343 -11.47 29.52 18.57
C THR A 343 -12.90 29.99 18.83
N PRO A 344 -13.79 30.02 17.84
CA PRO A 344 -15.20 30.30 18.07
C PRO A 344 -15.82 29.28 19.04
N ARG A 345 -16.82 29.68 19.82
CA ARG A 345 -17.47 28.75 20.78
C ARG A 345 -18.06 27.54 20.04
N SER A 346 -17.56 26.34 20.34
CA SER A 346 -17.93 25.08 19.67
C SER A 346 -19.41 24.71 19.82
N THR A 347 -20.05 25.17 20.89
CA THR A 347 -21.48 24.95 21.16
C THR A 347 -22.39 25.77 20.23
N THR A 348 -21.90 26.86 19.64
CA THR A 348 -22.67 27.70 18.73
C THR A 348 -22.47 27.26 17.29
N LYS A 349 -23.32 26.33 16.83
CA LYS A 349 -23.22 25.72 15.48
C LYS A 349 -23.15 26.74 14.33
N LYS A 350 -23.81 27.90 14.46
CA LYS A 350 -23.80 28.99 13.46
C LYS A 350 -22.41 29.58 13.17
N TYR A 351 -21.44 29.39 14.06
CA TYR A 351 -20.05 29.85 13.87
C TYR A 351 -19.24 28.93 12.96
N TYR A 352 -19.73 27.72 12.69
CA TYR A 352 -19.05 26.69 11.92
C TYR A 352 -19.77 26.41 10.61
N ASN A 353 -19.09 25.70 9.70
CA ASN A 353 -19.63 25.33 8.38
C ASN A 353 -20.01 26.52 7.48
N GLY A 354 -19.32 27.65 7.63
CA GLY A 354 -19.33 28.73 6.65
C GLY A 354 -18.32 28.49 5.52
N ASP A 355 -17.88 29.57 4.87
CA ASP A 355 -16.99 29.49 3.71
C ASP A 355 -15.52 29.74 4.02
N ILE A 356 -15.19 30.21 5.22
CA ILE A 356 -13.84 30.65 5.57
C ILE A 356 -13.02 29.45 6.04
N PRO A 357 -11.91 29.07 5.36
CA PRO A 357 -11.06 27.97 5.78
C PRO A 357 -10.54 28.17 7.21
N PHE A 358 -10.65 27.15 8.05
CA PHE A 358 -10.21 27.18 9.45
C PHE A 358 -9.23 26.05 9.72
N LEU A 359 -7.97 26.41 9.98
CA LEU A 359 -6.87 25.45 10.08
C LEU A 359 -7.01 24.55 11.31
N ALA A 360 -6.98 23.23 11.09
CA ALA A 360 -6.80 22.25 12.15
C ALA A 360 -5.33 21.82 12.26
N ILE A 361 -4.88 21.42 13.47
CA ILE A 361 -3.53 20.86 13.65
C ILE A 361 -3.30 19.62 12.78
N SER A 362 -4.35 18.83 12.53
CA SER A 362 -4.28 17.70 11.60
C SER A 362 -4.01 18.09 10.15
N ASP A 363 -4.32 19.33 9.76
CA ASP A 363 -4.01 19.82 8.40
C ASP A 363 -2.51 20.08 8.26
N ILE A 364 -1.88 20.63 9.31
CA ILE A 364 -0.43 20.83 9.40
C ILE A 364 0.31 19.50 9.28
N THR A 365 -0.10 18.49 10.04
CA THR A 365 0.58 17.18 10.03
C THR A 365 0.40 16.42 8.72
N LYS A 366 -0.72 16.62 8.01
CA LYS A 366 -1.00 15.98 6.71
C LYS A 366 -0.31 16.64 5.52
N GLN A 367 -0.27 17.98 5.48
CA GLN A 367 0.25 18.73 4.33
C GLN A 367 1.72 19.15 4.49
N GLY A 368 2.22 19.26 5.73
CA GLY A 368 3.62 19.59 5.99
C GLY A 368 3.93 21.07 5.75
N LYS A 369 4.95 21.36 4.94
CA LYS A 369 5.50 22.72 4.74
C LYS A 369 4.48 23.71 4.18
N TYR A 370 3.74 23.35 3.15
CA TYR A 370 2.81 24.25 2.47
C TYR A 370 1.36 23.84 2.70
N LEU A 371 0.53 24.78 3.16
CA LEU A 371 -0.90 24.56 3.41
C LEU A 371 -1.72 25.13 2.27
N THR A 372 -2.32 24.26 1.47
CA THR A 372 -3.15 24.63 0.31
C THR A 372 -4.64 24.46 0.55
N SER A 373 -5.03 23.83 1.66
CA SER A 373 -6.42 23.63 2.06
C SER A 373 -6.54 23.53 3.59
N ALA A 374 -7.76 23.66 4.10
CA ALA A 374 -8.10 23.38 5.50
C ALA A 374 -9.32 22.45 5.56
N SER A 375 -9.33 21.49 6.50
CA SER A 375 -10.41 20.50 6.57
C SER A 375 -11.69 21.05 7.20
N LYS A 376 -11.59 22.16 7.94
CA LYS A 376 -12.71 22.82 8.62
C LYS A 376 -12.96 24.19 8.02
N LYS A 377 -14.17 24.70 8.21
CA LYS A 377 -14.55 26.05 7.87
C LYS A 377 -15.33 26.71 9.00
N ILE A 378 -15.21 28.02 9.12
CA ILE A 378 -15.99 28.88 10.02
C ILE A 378 -16.76 29.91 9.20
N SER A 379 -17.82 30.46 9.79
CA SER A 379 -18.61 31.55 9.20
C SER A 379 -18.03 32.91 9.57
N GLN A 380 -18.48 33.96 8.88
CA GLN A 380 -18.15 35.34 9.24
C GLN A 380 -18.57 35.66 10.68
N LEU A 381 -19.76 35.20 11.10
CA LEU A 381 -20.20 35.30 12.50
C LEU A 381 -19.21 34.66 13.48
N GLY A 382 -18.58 33.54 13.11
CA GLY A 382 -17.56 32.90 13.94
C GLY A 382 -16.30 33.74 14.10
N ILE A 383 -15.90 34.49 13.05
CA ILE A 383 -14.79 35.44 13.14
C ILE A 383 -15.19 36.63 14.01
N ASP A 384 -16.31 37.27 13.72
CA ASP A 384 -16.73 38.51 14.40
C ASP A 384 -16.98 38.31 15.90
N ASN A 385 -17.32 37.08 16.31
CA ASN A 385 -17.59 36.71 17.70
C ASN A 385 -16.45 35.91 18.36
N SER A 386 -15.25 35.96 17.81
CA SER A 386 -14.06 35.36 18.42
C SER A 386 -12.81 36.20 18.16
N SER A 387 -11.67 35.80 18.74
CA SER A 387 -10.37 36.41 18.40
C SER A 387 -9.75 35.84 17.12
N SER A 388 -10.50 35.00 16.38
CA SER A 388 -10.07 34.46 15.10
C SER A 388 -9.94 35.57 14.07
N TRP A 389 -9.02 35.43 13.13
CA TRP A 389 -8.82 36.38 12.05
C TRP A 389 -8.25 35.67 10.84
N ILE A 390 -8.49 36.23 9.66
CA ILE A 390 -7.99 35.68 8.39
C ILE A 390 -6.56 36.18 8.19
N ILE A 391 -5.62 35.24 8.10
CA ILE A 391 -4.23 35.52 7.79
C ILE A 391 -4.03 35.55 6.27
N PRO A 392 -3.18 36.45 5.73
CA PRO A 392 -2.87 36.49 4.31
C PRO A 392 -2.03 35.26 3.91
N ILE A 393 -1.92 35.00 2.60
CA ILE A 393 -0.99 33.99 2.08
C ILE A 393 0.45 34.29 2.50
N ASN A 394 1.29 33.25 2.51
CA ASN A 394 2.70 33.32 2.90
C ASN A 394 2.94 33.78 4.35
N THR A 395 2.00 33.48 5.25
CA THR A 395 2.19 33.63 6.70
C THR A 395 2.80 32.34 7.26
N ILE A 396 3.82 32.46 8.11
CA ILE A 396 4.34 31.30 8.85
C ILE A 396 3.37 30.99 10.00
N ILE A 397 2.94 29.74 10.10
CA ILE A 397 2.10 29.23 11.17
C ILE A 397 2.95 28.31 12.03
N TYR A 398 3.06 28.64 13.31
CA TYR A 398 3.85 27.89 14.28
C TYR A 398 2.93 27.31 15.36
N SER A 399 2.94 25.98 15.52
CA SER A 399 2.07 25.29 16.48
C SER A 399 2.60 25.39 17.91
N MET A 400 1.71 25.76 18.82
CA MET A 400 2.01 25.93 20.24
C MET A 400 1.46 24.79 21.11
N TYR A 401 0.40 24.09 20.68
CA TYR A 401 -0.27 23.01 21.43
C TYR A 401 -0.39 21.72 20.62
N ALA A 402 -0.43 20.56 21.30
CA ALA A 402 -0.62 19.19 20.79
C ALA A 402 0.41 18.67 19.77
N SER A 403 0.98 19.55 18.95
CA SER A 403 2.07 19.31 17.99
C SER A 403 3.04 20.48 18.04
N VAL A 404 3.54 20.73 19.26
CA VAL A 404 4.42 21.86 19.59
C VAL A 404 5.58 21.95 18.59
N GLY A 405 5.83 23.15 18.07
CA GLY A 405 6.95 23.42 17.16
C GLY A 405 6.81 22.88 15.74
N PHE A 406 5.62 22.47 15.31
CA PHE A 406 5.35 22.29 13.88
C PHE A 406 5.25 23.66 13.20
N VAL A 407 5.84 23.75 12.01
CA VAL A 407 5.91 24.98 11.22
C VAL A 407 5.37 24.71 9.83
N SER A 408 4.55 25.63 9.31
CA SER A 408 4.01 25.60 7.95
C SER A 408 3.85 27.00 7.38
N ILE A 409 3.69 27.11 6.07
CA ILE A 409 3.41 28.35 5.33
C ILE A 409 2.09 28.17 4.59
N ASN A 410 1.12 29.05 4.80
CA ASN A 410 -0.14 28.98 4.07
C ASN A 410 -0.02 29.53 2.64
N LYS A 411 -0.69 28.86 1.70
CA LYS A 411 -0.80 29.25 0.28
C LYS A 411 -2.23 29.65 -0.11
N ILE A 412 -3.15 29.63 0.86
CA ILE A 412 -4.50 30.20 0.78
C ILE A 412 -4.74 31.08 2.01
N PRO A 413 -5.56 32.15 1.91
CA PRO A 413 -6.04 32.86 3.09
C PRO A 413 -6.86 31.92 3.96
N LEU A 414 -6.61 31.93 5.27
CA LEU A 414 -7.31 31.06 6.21
C LEU A 414 -7.36 31.69 7.61
N ALA A 415 -8.29 31.24 8.42
CA ALA A 415 -8.37 31.56 9.84
C ALA A 415 -7.72 30.46 10.67
N THR A 416 -7.15 30.81 11.83
CA THR A 416 -6.49 29.87 12.73
C THR A 416 -7.03 29.93 14.14
N SER A 417 -6.82 28.85 14.89
CA SER A 417 -7.21 28.77 16.30
C SER A 417 -6.13 29.35 17.22
N GLN A 418 -6.44 29.44 18.52
CA GLN A 418 -5.47 29.82 19.56
C GLN A 418 -4.31 28.84 19.73
N ALA A 419 -4.35 27.67 19.08
CA ALA A 419 -3.32 26.64 19.17
C ALA A 419 -2.06 26.91 18.32
N VAL A 420 -2.09 27.98 17.52
CA VAL A 420 -0.98 28.39 16.69
C VAL A 420 -0.73 29.89 16.83
N ILE A 421 0.49 30.31 16.59
CA ILE A 421 0.85 31.71 16.36
C ILE A 421 1.12 31.90 14.87
N ASN A 422 0.60 32.99 14.32
CA ASN A 422 0.77 33.36 12.93
C ASN A 422 1.77 34.52 12.85
N LEU A 423 2.78 34.36 12.01
CA LEU A 423 3.95 35.21 11.87
C LEU A 423 3.98 35.74 10.43
N ILE A 424 3.56 37.00 10.26
CA ILE A 424 3.68 37.72 8.99
C ILE A 424 5.08 38.35 9.00
N ILE A 425 5.94 37.87 8.12
CA ILE A 425 7.34 38.27 8.03
C ILE A 425 7.43 39.63 7.30
N LYS A 426 8.32 40.52 7.77
CA LYS A 426 8.59 41.82 7.13
C LYS A 426 9.32 41.64 5.79
N ASP A 427 9.20 42.65 4.93
CA ASP A 427 10.11 42.78 3.80
C ASP A 427 11.56 42.87 4.30
N GLY A 428 12.51 42.36 3.51
CA GLY A 428 13.91 42.24 3.94
C GLY A 428 14.27 40.88 4.55
N TYR A 429 13.28 40.00 4.80
CA TYR A 429 13.50 38.66 5.33
C TYR A 429 12.87 37.58 4.44
N SER A 430 13.61 36.50 4.20
CA SER A 430 13.10 35.36 3.45
C SER A 430 12.22 34.47 4.34
N ILE A 431 10.93 34.40 4.01
CA ILE A 431 9.95 33.53 4.70
C ILE A 431 10.43 32.08 4.73
N GLU A 432 11.04 31.61 3.63
CA GLU A 432 11.56 30.26 3.50
C GLU A 432 12.78 30.02 4.40
N PHE A 433 13.66 31.01 4.53
CA PHE A 433 14.79 30.95 5.46
C PHE A 433 14.30 30.87 6.91
N ILE A 434 13.37 31.76 7.31
CA ILE A 434 12.79 31.76 8.66
C ILE A 434 12.10 30.43 8.94
N TYR A 435 11.37 29.87 7.96
CA TYR A 435 10.80 28.52 8.07
C TYR A 435 11.85 27.47 8.42
N TYR A 436 12.97 27.40 7.69
CA TYR A 436 14.02 26.42 7.96
C TYR A 436 14.73 26.66 9.29
N HIS A 437 14.95 27.92 9.67
CA HIS A 437 15.56 28.28 10.94
C HIS A 437 14.67 27.83 12.12
N LEU A 438 13.36 28.06 12.03
CA LEU A 438 12.38 27.60 13.03
C LEU A 438 12.32 26.07 13.13
N ILE A 439 12.50 25.35 12.01
CA ILE A 439 12.59 23.89 12.00
C ILE A 439 13.85 23.40 12.72
N GLU A 440 15.00 24.07 12.56
CA GLU A 440 16.25 23.66 13.22
C GLU A 440 16.17 23.85 14.75
N ILE A 441 15.70 25.02 15.20
CA ILE A 441 15.59 25.32 16.65
C ILE A 441 14.50 24.52 17.35
N LYS A 442 13.60 23.87 16.60
CA LYS A 442 12.53 23.00 17.14
C LYS A 442 13.05 21.98 18.15
N LYS A 443 14.25 21.42 17.92
CA LYS A 443 14.87 20.43 18.83
C LYS A 443 15.22 21.04 20.19
N THR A 444 15.74 22.26 20.20
CA THR A 444 16.06 23.01 21.41
C THR A 444 14.79 23.36 22.18
N ILE A 445 13.73 23.72 21.46
CA ILE A 445 12.43 24.05 22.05
C ILE A 445 11.75 22.84 22.69
N HIS A 446 11.82 21.65 22.06
CA HIS A 446 11.28 20.43 22.68
C HIS A 446 11.95 20.11 24.01
N LYS A 447 13.29 20.18 24.06
CA LYS A 447 14.03 19.96 25.31
C LYS A 447 13.61 20.95 26.41
N PHE A 448 13.45 22.23 26.05
CA PHE A 448 13.02 23.26 27.00
C PHE A 448 11.62 23.00 27.57
N VAL A 449 10.66 22.63 26.72
CA VAL A 449 9.27 22.35 27.12
C VAL A 449 9.14 21.07 27.94
N GLU A 450 9.92 20.02 27.65
CA GLU A 450 9.91 18.75 28.41
C GLU A 450 10.47 18.91 29.83
N THR A 451 11.44 19.81 30.05
CA THR A 451 12.09 20.00 31.36
C THR A 451 11.38 21.00 32.29
N GLY A 452 10.41 21.77 31.80
CA GLY A 452 9.71 22.81 32.56
C GLY A 452 8.36 22.37 33.14
N THR A 453 7.95 22.95 34.26
CA THR A 453 6.61 22.81 34.86
C THR A 453 5.46 23.39 33.99
N GLN A 454 5.76 24.00 32.83
CA GLN A 454 4.78 24.48 31.87
C GLN A 454 4.74 23.58 30.62
N GLY A 455 3.74 22.70 30.53
CA GLY A 455 3.60 21.74 29.42
C GLY A 455 3.21 22.32 28.05
N ASN A 456 3.16 23.65 27.85
CA ASN A 456 2.76 24.28 26.58
C ASN A 456 3.60 25.52 26.25
N LEU A 457 3.97 25.70 24.97
CA LEU A 457 4.47 26.98 24.46
C LEU A 457 3.36 28.02 24.49
N ASN A 458 3.68 29.26 24.85
CA ASN A 458 2.78 30.39 24.69
C ASN A 458 3.32 31.35 23.61
N ALA A 459 2.46 32.27 23.16
CA ALA A 459 2.79 33.20 22.09
C ALA A 459 3.99 34.10 22.41
N GLN A 460 4.20 34.46 23.68
CA GLN A 460 5.32 35.33 24.08
C GLN A 460 6.66 34.59 24.02
N ILE A 461 6.70 33.32 24.43
CA ILE A 461 7.90 32.48 24.30
C ILE A 461 8.31 32.35 22.83
N VAL A 462 7.35 32.13 21.93
CA VAL A 462 7.65 32.03 20.49
C VAL A 462 8.16 33.37 19.95
N LYS A 463 7.56 34.49 20.34
CA LYS A 463 8.00 35.84 19.94
C LYS A 463 9.41 36.20 20.39
N SER A 464 9.81 35.74 21.58
CA SER A 464 11.13 36.03 22.15
C SER A 464 12.23 35.08 21.68
N LEU A 465 11.95 34.14 20.76
CA LEU A 465 12.98 33.27 20.20
C LEU A 465 14.03 34.13 19.47
N ILE A 466 15.31 33.85 19.74
CA ILE A 466 16.43 34.51 19.05
C ILE A 466 16.80 33.69 17.82
N LEU A 467 16.89 34.37 16.69
CA LEU A 467 17.36 33.82 15.43
C LEU A 467 18.63 34.56 15.00
N ASN A 468 19.64 33.81 14.59
CA ASN A 468 20.79 34.37 13.87
C ASN A 468 20.41 34.46 12.39
N ILE A 469 20.45 35.66 11.82
CA ILE A 469 19.94 35.93 10.49
C ILE A 469 21.02 36.64 9.66
N PRO A 470 21.42 36.11 8.49
CA PRO A 470 22.34 36.81 7.60
C PRO A 470 21.65 37.88 6.76
N LEU A 471 22.44 38.57 5.93
CA LEU A 471 21.92 39.40 4.85
C LEU A 471 20.95 38.62 3.95
N LEU A 472 19.92 39.32 3.45
CA LEU A 472 18.83 38.75 2.65
C LEU A 472 19.32 37.89 1.46
N GLN A 473 20.44 38.27 0.84
CA GLN A 473 21.03 37.51 -0.26
C GLN A 473 21.48 36.11 0.17
N GLU A 474 22.17 35.99 1.31
CA GLU A 474 22.57 34.69 1.87
C GLU A 474 21.35 33.90 2.36
N GLN A 475 20.37 34.57 3.00
CA GLN A 475 19.09 33.93 3.39
C GLN A 475 18.43 33.26 2.17
N THR A 476 18.43 33.95 1.04
CA THR A 476 17.83 33.48 -0.21
C THR A 476 18.61 32.29 -0.78
N LYS A 477 19.94 32.33 -0.77
CA LYS A 477 20.78 31.19 -1.19
C LYS A 477 20.52 29.94 -0.33
N ILE A 478 20.49 30.10 0.99
CA ILE A 478 20.19 29.01 1.94
C ILE A 478 18.79 28.44 1.69
N ALA A 479 17.79 29.32 1.61
CA ALA A 479 16.39 28.94 1.40
C ALA A 479 16.19 28.18 0.08
N ASN A 480 16.79 28.66 -1.01
CA ASN A 480 16.72 28.02 -2.32
C ASN A 480 17.39 26.65 -2.31
N PHE A 481 18.57 26.55 -1.70
CA PHE A 481 19.29 25.28 -1.60
C PHE A 481 18.48 24.24 -0.81
N LEU A 482 18.00 24.58 0.39
CA LEU A 482 17.20 23.67 1.21
C LEU A 482 15.86 23.31 0.55
N SER A 483 15.22 24.29 -0.10
CA SER A 483 13.98 24.05 -0.87
C SER A 483 14.22 23.11 -2.04
N SER A 484 15.36 23.20 -2.73
CA SER A 484 15.70 22.27 -3.82
C SER A 484 15.81 20.82 -3.36
N ILE A 485 16.33 20.60 -2.14
CA ILE A 485 16.40 19.27 -1.52
C ILE A 485 15.00 18.76 -1.19
N ASP A 486 14.13 19.62 -0.66
CA ASP A 486 12.73 19.28 -0.38
C ASP A 486 11.97 18.92 -1.64
N SER A 487 12.07 19.74 -2.71
CA SER A 487 11.44 19.44 -4.00
C SER A 487 11.92 18.10 -4.57
N LYS A 488 13.23 17.82 -4.48
CA LYS A 488 13.79 16.53 -4.92
C LYS A 488 13.29 15.36 -4.07
N THR A 489 13.15 15.54 -2.76
CA THR A 489 12.59 14.54 -1.85
C THR A 489 11.13 14.24 -2.17
N GLU A 490 10.33 15.27 -2.43
CA GLU A 490 8.93 15.14 -2.84
C GLU A 490 8.79 14.40 -4.17
N GLN A 491 9.60 14.75 -5.18
CA GLN A 491 9.62 14.08 -6.48
C GLN A 491 9.96 12.59 -6.34
N ILE A 492 10.95 12.24 -5.52
CA ILE A 492 11.30 10.85 -5.22
C ILE A 492 10.14 10.13 -4.53
N GLY A 493 9.47 10.79 -3.58
CA GLY A 493 8.27 10.26 -2.92
C GLY A 493 7.16 9.92 -3.92
N LYS A 494 6.85 10.84 -4.84
CA LYS A 494 5.90 10.60 -5.94
C LYS A 494 6.32 9.42 -6.84
N GLN A 495 7.60 9.34 -7.21
CA GLN A 495 8.12 8.21 -7.99
C GLN A 495 8.01 6.87 -7.25
N LEU A 496 8.26 6.87 -5.94
CA LEU A 496 8.16 5.70 -5.08
C LEU A 496 6.71 5.20 -5.01
N ASP A 497 5.75 6.09 -4.79
CA ASP A 497 4.32 5.75 -4.72
C ASP A 497 3.81 5.24 -6.07
N ASN A 498 4.17 5.91 -7.17
CA ASN A 498 3.84 5.45 -8.52
C ASN A 498 4.43 4.05 -8.79
N SER A 499 5.67 3.80 -8.38
CA SER A 499 6.31 2.49 -8.57
C SER A 499 5.64 1.38 -7.75
N LYS A 500 5.19 1.69 -6.52
CA LYS A 500 4.42 0.76 -5.68
C LYS A 500 3.04 0.45 -6.28
N GLN A 501 2.33 1.45 -6.79
CA GLN A 501 1.06 1.28 -7.47
C GLN A 501 1.21 0.47 -8.76
N PHE A 502 2.23 0.78 -9.56
CA PHE A 502 2.57 0.02 -10.77
C PHE A 502 2.83 -1.45 -10.45
N LYS A 503 3.67 -1.77 -9.46
CA LYS A 503 3.89 -3.15 -9.00
C LYS A 503 2.59 -3.84 -8.60
N LYS A 504 1.71 -3.15 -7.86
CA LYS A 504 0.41 -3.71 -7.44
C LYS A 504 -0.45 -4.07 -8.65
N ALA A 505 -0.52 -3.19 -9.66
CA ALA A 505 -1.25 -3.43 -10.90
C ALA A 505 -0.64 -4.61 -11.69
N LEU A 506 0.69 -4.68 -11.80
CA LEU A 506 1.38 -5.81 -12.44
C LEU A 506 1.03 -7.14 -11.77
N LEU A 507 1.08 -7.21 -10.43
CA LEU A 507 0.73 -8.43 -9.70
C LEU A 507 -0.74 -8.82 -9.87
N GLN A 508 -1.64 -7.87 -10.14
CA GLN A 508 -3.06 -8.14 -10.42
C GLN A 508 -3.30 -8.63 -11.86
N GLN A 509 -2.52 -8.14 -12.82
CA GLN A 509 -2.76 -8.40 -14.25
C GLN A 509 -1.91 -9.55 -14.81
N MET A 510 -0.74 -9.81 -14.24
CA MET A 510 0.20 -10.84 -14.72
C MET A 510 -0.03 -12.23 -14.12
N PHE A 511 -0.89 -12.35 -13.11
CA PHE A 511 -1.18 -13.62 -12.43
C PHE A 511 -2.69 -13.85 -12.41
N VAL A 512 -3.11 -15.08 -12.73
CA VAL A 512 -4.52 -15.54 -12.82
C VAL A 512 -4.74 -16.83 -12.07
#